data_AF-A0A448VQ40-F1
#
_entry.id   AF-A0A448VQ40-F1
#
_cell.length_a   1.000
_cell.length_b   1.000
_cell.length_c   1.000
_cell.angle_alpha   90.00
_cell.angle_beta   90.00
_cell.angle_gamma   90.00
#
_symmetry.space_group_name_H-M   'P 1'
#
loop_
_entity.id
_entity.type
_entity.pdbx_description
1 polymer ?
#
loop_
_entity_poly.entity_id
_entity_poly.type
_entity_poly.pdbx_seq_one_letter_code
_entity_poly.pdbx_strand_id
1 'polypeptide(L)'
;MEENNLVISILNENGDIVETKILTWKDFEIEQVGGSERQMGPENEHVLTCTTDEFEITCEVYEYPIGVFNYKSDWRIESGNVRIESDDLNYFGLFTEQE
;
A
#
# COMPACT_ATOMS: atom_id res chain seq x y z
N MET A 1 -11.22 17.53 4.74
CA MET A 1 -10.22 16.54 5.12
C MET A 1 -10.26 15.54 3.99
N GLU A 2 -9.27 15.55 3.11
CA GLU A 2 -9.15 14.50 2.10
C GLU A 2 -8.95 13.19 2.88
N GLU A 3 -9.85 12.24 2.68
CA GLU A 3 -9.77 10.96 3.37
C GLU A 3 -8.63 10.19 2.73
N ASN A 4 -7.52 10.01 3.46
CA ASN A 4 -6.37 9.23 3.00
C ASN A 4 -6.78 7.75 2.97
N ASN A 5 -7.18 7.27 1.80
CA ASN A 5 -7.68 5.91 1.66
C ASN A 5 -7.34 5.29 0.29
N LEU A 6 -7.41 3.97 0.26
CA LEU A 6 -7.39 3.17 -0.96
C LEU A 6 -8.81 2.66 -1.17
N VAL A 7 -9.40 2.98 -2.32
CA VAL A 7 -10.74 2.48 -2.68
C VAL A 7 -10.57 1.28 -3.62
N ILE A 8 -11.17 0.16 -3.22
CA ILE A 8 -11.16 -1.07 -4.01
C ILE A 8 -12.57 -1.57 -4.27
N SER A 9 -12.76 -2.28 -5.38
CA SER A 9 -13.99 -2.99 -5.69
C SER A 9 -13.72 -4.49 -5.77
N ILE A 10 -14.52 -5.28 -5.07
CA ILE A 10 -14.55 -6.74 -5.19
C ILE A 10 -15.49 -7.09 -6.35
N LEU A 11 -15.02 -7.90 -7.27
CA LEU A 11 -15.71 -8.26 -8.51
C LEU A 11 -16.19 -9.72 -8.46
N ASN A 12 -17.36 -9.98 -9.04
CA ASN A 12 -17.81 -11.36 -9.30
C ASN A 12 -17.08 -11.96 -10.53
N GLU A 13 -17.40 -13.20 -10.87
CA GLU A 13 -16.82 -13.90 -12.04
C GLU A 13 -17.14 -13.23 -13.39
N ASN A 14 -18.19 -12.40 -13.46
CA ASN A 14 -18.56 -11.66 -14.66
C ASN A 14 -17.84 -10.29 -14.76
N GLY A 15 -17.10 -9.90 -13.72
CA GLY A 15 -16.44 -8.60 -13.61
C GLY A 15 -17.36 -7.48 -13.11
N ASP A 16 -18.56 -7.79 -12.63
CA ASP A 16 -19.44 -6.80 -12.00
C ASP A 16 -19.00 -6.54 -10.56
N ILE A 17 -19.12 -5.28 -10.12
CA ILE A 17 -18.83 -4.88 -8.73
C ILE A 17 -19.88 -5.48 -7.80
N VAL A 18 -19.42 -6.29 -6.85
CA VAL A 18 -20.24 -6.87 -5.77
C VAL A 18 -20.21 -5.97 -4.54
N GLU A 19 -19.03 -5.47 -4.20
CA GLU A 19 -18.79 -4.64 -3.03
C GLU A 19 -17.67 -3.64 -3.31
N THR A 20 -17.72 -2.47 -2.68
CA THR A 20 -16.63 -1.50 -2.65
C THR A 20 -16.16 -1.32 -1.22
N LYS A 21 -14.85 -1.42 -0.99
CA LYS A 21 -14.23 -1.23 0.32
C LYS A 21 -13.31 -0.02 0.31
N ILE A 22 -13.30 0.69 1.43
CA ILE A 22 -12.42 1.82 1.68
C ILE A 22 -11.40 1.35 2.72
N LEU A 23 -10.13 1.27 2.31
CA LEU A 23 -9.03 0.84 3.16
C LEU A 23 -8.22 2.05 3.60
N THR A 24 -7.79 2.03 4.85
CA THR A 24 -6.98 3.06 5.50
C THR A 24 -5.68 2.44 6.00
N TRP A 25 -4.77 3.25 6.52
CA TRP A 25 -3.51 2.76 7.11
C TRP A 25 -3.66 1.68 8.18
N LYS A 26 -4.82 1.58 8.83
CA LYS A 26 -5.08 0.55 9.86
C LYS A 26 -5.35 -0.84 9.26
N ASP A 27 -5.65 -0.90 7.97
CA ASP A 27 -6.00 -2.12 7.27
C ASP A 27 -4.78 -2.81 6.63
N PHE A 28 -3.60 -2.18 6.73
CA PHE A 28 -2.35 -2.68 6.16
C PHE A 28 -1.37 -3.10 7.25
N GLU A 29 -0.79 -4.28 7.07
CA GLU A 29 0.48 -4.65 7.70
C GLU A 29 1.62 -4.03 6.89
N ILE A 30 2.63 -3.52 7.58
CA ILE A 30 3.76 -2.82 6.98
C ILE A 30 5.05 -3.48 7.50
N GLU A 31 5.80 -4.10 6.60
CA GLU A 31 7.03 -4.82 6.92
C GLU A 31 8.20 -4.26 6.12
N GLN A 32 9.33 -3.99 6.78
CA GLN A 32 10.57 -3.71 6.09
C GLN A 32 11.18 -5.04 5.59
N VAL A 33 11.11 -5.27 4.28
CA VAL A 33 11.56 -6.53 3.66
C VAL A 33 12.97 -6.44 3.09
N GLY A 34 13.50 -5.23 2.94
CA GLY A 34 14.78 -5.02 2.28
C GLY A 34 15.44 -3.69 2.63
N GLY A 35 16.66 -3.56 2.14
CA GLY A 35 17.37 -2.30 2.16
C GLY A 35 18.72 -2.39 1.45
N SER A 36 19.22 -1.24 0.99
CA SER A 36 20.51 -1.13 0.34
C SER A 36 21.23 0.17 0.69
N GLU A 37 22.55 0.11 0.82
CA GLU A 37 23.37 1.31 1.07
C GLU A 37 23.50 2.13 -0.21
N ARG A 38 23.17 3.43 -0.14
CA ARG A 38 23.28 4.39 -1.24
C ARG A 38 24.05 5.64 -0.80
N GLN A 39 24.26 6.58 -1.71
CA GLN A 39 25.15 7.72 -1.48
C GLN A 39 24.74 8.63 -0.30
N MET A 40 23.44 8.84 -0.10
CA MET A 40 22.87 9.66 0.97
C MET A 40 22.41 8.86 2.21
N GLY A 41 22.82 7.60 2.35
CA GLY A 41 22.40 6.69 3.42
C GLY A 41 21.70 5.43 2.89
N PRO A 42 21.13 4.60 3.76
CA PRO A 42 20.40 3.42 3.31
C PRO A 42 19.04 3.83 2.70
N GLU A 43 18.66 3.07 1.68
CA GLU A 43 17.29 2.98 1.17
C GLU A 43 16.63 1.78 1.84
N ASN A 44 15.45 1.97 2.41
CA ASN A 44 14.65 0.88 2.97
C ASN A 44 13.51 0.54 2.02
N GLU A 45 13.23 -0.75 1.88
CA GLU A 45 12.11 -1.28 1.12
C GLU A 45 11.09 -1.86 2.09
N HIS A 46 9.87 -1.35 2.01
CA HIS A 46 8.73 -1.74 2.82
C HIS A 46 7.68 -2.40 1.92
N VAL A 47 7.04 -3.47 2.40
CA VAL A 47 5.88 -4.06 1.75
C VAL A 47 4.66 -3.76 2.61
N LEU A 48 3.63 -3.23 1.96
CA LEU A 48 2.31 -3.01 2.56
C LEU A 48 1.43 -4.16 2.08
N THR A 49 0.80 -4.85 3.03
CA THR A 49 -0.07 -6.00 2.74
C THR A 49 -1.43 -5.80 3.39
N CYS A 50 -2.51 -5.95 2.64
CA CYS A 50 -3.85 -6.10 3.19
C CYS A 50 -4.36 -7.50 2.86
N THR A 51 -4.54 -8.32 3.90
CA THR A 51 -5.04 -9.69 3.79
C THR A 51 -6.40 -9.78 4.46
N THR A 52 -7.37 -10.30 3.72
CA THR A 52 -8.71 -10.61 4.22
C THR A 52 -9.10 -12.03 3.82
N ASP A 53 -10.25 -12.51 4.29
CA ASP A 53 -10.78 -13.81 3.84
C ASP A 53 -11.19 -13.80 2.34
N GLU A 54 -11.31 -12.63 1.71
CA GLU A 54 -11.82 -12.46 0.34
C GLU A 54 -10.73 -12.13 -0.68
N PHE A 55 -9.68 -11.45 -0.26
CA PHE A 55 -8.60 -10.99 -1.14
C PHE A 55 -7.31 -10.69 -0.37
N GLU A 56 -6.24 -10.61 -1.15
CA GLU A 56 -4.94 -10.13 -0.69
C GLU A 56 -4.35 -9.19 -1.74
N ILE A 57 -3.94 -8.00 -1.29
CA ILE A 57 -3.25 -7.01 -2.12
C ILE A 57 -1.96 -6.56 -1.46
N THR A 58 -0.94 -6.29 -2.29
CA THR A 58 0.37 -5.83 -1.83
C THR A 58 0.88 -4.65 -2.65
N CYS A 59 1.73 -3.81 -2.06
CA CYS A 59 2.58 -2.91 -2.82
C CYS A 59 3.91 -2.67 -2.09
N GLU A 60 4.94 -2.30 -2.83
CA GLU A 60 6.24 -1.92 -2.27
C GLU A 60 6.34 -0.41 -2.15
N VAL A 61 6.91 0.07 -1.04
CA VAL A 61 7.17 1.47 -0.75
C VAL A 61 8.64 1.61 -0.36
N TYR A 62 9.32 2.56 -0.99
CA TYR A 62 10.74 2.81 -0.79
C TYR A 62 10.94 4.13 -0.04
N GLU A 63 11.82 4.08 0.95
CA GLU A 63 12.21 5.19 1.80
C GLU A 63 13.66 5.56 1.48
N TYR A 64 13.90 6.75 0.92
CA TYR A 64 15.24 7.22 0.62
C TYR A 64 15.35 8.75 0.47
N PRO A 65 16.25 9.42 1.22
CA PRO A 65 17.00 8.89 2.37
C PRO A 65 16.06 8.46 3.51
N ILE A 66 16.59 7.85 4.57
CA ILE A 66 15.79 7.50 5.76
C ILE A 66 14.91 8.68 6.18
N GLY A 67 13.63 8.41 6.44
CA GLY A 67 12.59 9.36 6.80
C GLY A 67 11.85 9.99 5.61
N VAL A 68 12.22 9.66 4.37
CA VAL A 68 11.69 10.32 3.17
C VAL A 68 11.06 9.32 2.21
N PHE A 69 9.78 9.50 1.92
CA PHE A 69 9.11 8.76 0.84
C PHE A 69 9.82 9.02 -0.49
N ASN A 70 10.24 7.95 -1.16
CA ASN A 70 10.91 8.02 -2.44
C ASN A 70 10.00 7.51 -3.57
N TYR A 71 9.49 6.29 -3.43
CA TYR A 71 8.75 5.63 -4.49
C TYR A 71 7.72 4.64 -3.92
N LYS A 72 6.66 4.39 -4.70
CA LYS A 72 5.65 3.35 -4.45
C LYS A 72 5.45 2.58 -5.75
N SER A 73 5.49 1.25 -5.70
CA SER A 73 5.10 0.41 -6.84
C SER A 73 3.58 0.33 -7.00
N ASP A 74 3.10 -0.16 -8.13
CA ASP A 74 1.68 -0.42 -8.33
C ASP A 74 1.16 -1.48 -7.34
N TRP A 75 -0.12 -1.41 -7.01
CA TRP A 75 -0.77 -2.46 -6.23
C TRP A 75 -0.83 -3.76 -7.04
N ARG A 76 -0.40 -4.85 -6.42
CA ARG A 76 -0.52 -6.22 -6.92
C ARG A 76 -1.67 -6.90 -6.20
N ILE A 77 -2.43 -7.70 -6.95
CA ILE A 77 -3.46 -8.56 -6.40
C ILE A 77 -2.85 -9.95 -6.30
N GLU A 78 -2.57 -10.39 -5.08
CA GLU A 78 -2.00 -11.71 -4.82
C GLU A 78 -3.09 -12.79 -4.82
N SER A 79 -4.29 -12.44 -4.31
CA SER A 79 -5.46 -13.32 -4.35
C SER A 79 -6.78 -12.53 -4.36
N GLY A 80 -7.86 -13.19 -4.78
CA GLY A 80 -9.18 -12.58 -4.95
C GLY A 80 -9.37 -11.93 -6.33
N ASN A 81 -10.58 -11.43 -6.58
CA ASN A 81 -10.92 -10.69 -7.80
C ASN A 81 -11.27 -9.26 -7.43
N VAL A 82 -10.25 -8.40 -7.40
CA VAL A 82 -10.35 -7.02 -6.90
C VAL A 82 -9.88 -6.05 -7.97
N ARG A 83 -10.44 -4.85 -7.98
CA ARG A 83 -9.95 -3.73 -8.77
C ARG A 83 -9.65 -2.55 -7.87
N ILE A 84 -8.49 -1.91 -8.07
CA ILE A 84 -8.18 -0.63 -7.42
C ILE A 84 -8.92 0.47 -8.18
N GLU A 85 -9.75 1.24 -7.49
CA GLU A 85 -10.50 2.36 -8.07
C GLU A 85 -9.73 3.68 -7.94
N SER A 86 -9.21 3.94 -6.74
CA SER A 86 -8.36 5.09 -6.45
C SER A 86 -7.42 4.78 -5.30
N ASP A 87 -6.29 5.49 -5.28
CA ASP A 87 -5.27 5.41 -4.26
C ASP A 87 -4.89 6.82 -3.83
N ASP A 88 -5.50 7.26 -2.73
CA ASP A 88 -5.34 8.58 -2.13
C ASP A 88 -4.63 8.47 -0.76
N LEU A 89 -3.94 7.36 -0.49
CA LEU A 89 -3.17 7.19 0.73
C LEU A 89 -1.98 8.17 0.77
N ASN A 90 -1.80 8.86 1.91
CA ASN A 90 -0.65 9.74 2.10
C ASN A 90 0.60 8.94 2.52
N TYR A 91 1.37 8.47 1.53
CA TYR A 91 2.62 7.73 1.74
C TYR A 91 3.75 8.55 2.39
N PHE A 92 3.73 9.89 2.30
CA PHE A 92 4.69 10.73 3.02
C PHE A 92 4.50 10.62 4.55
N GLY A 93 3.26 10.39 4.98
CA GLY A 93 2.90 10.15 6.38
C GLY A 93 3.51 8.87 6.96
N LEU A 94 3.89 7.91 6.12
CA LEU A 94 4.40 6.61 6.56
C LEU A 94 5.71 6.72 7.35
N PHE A 95 6.58 7.66 6.94
CA PHE A 95 7.94 7.81 7.49
C PHE A 95 8.10 9.06 8.37
N THR A 96 7.06 9.89 8.50
CA THR A 96 7.16 11.19 9.17
C THR A 96 6.73 11.22 10.64
N GLU A 97 6.48 10.06 11.27
CA GLU A 97 6.24 10.00 12.73
C GLU A 97 7.13 8.97 13.44
N GLN A 98 8.27 9.44 13.95
CA GLN A 98 8.85 8.99 15.22
C GLN A 98 9.42 10.23 15.94
N GLU A 99 8.55 10.99 16.62
CA GLU A 99 8.93 11.79 17.79
C GLU A 99 8.58 11.02 19.08
#